data_AF-A0A7W0WVG0-F1
#
_entry.id   AF-A0A7W0WVG0-F1
#
_cell.length_a   1.000
_cell.length_b   1.000
_cell.length_c   1.000
_cell.angle_alpha   90.00
_cell.angle_beta   90.00
_cell.angle_gamma   90.00
#
_symmetry.space_group_name_H-M   'P 1'
#
loop_
_entity.id
_entity.type
_entity.pdbx_description
1 polymer ?
#
loop_
_entity_poly.entity_id
_entity_poly.type
_entity_poly.pdbx_seq_one_letter_code
_entity_poly.pdbx_strand_id
1 'polypeptide(L)'
;MKRIVLVLILAACSKKAEKVPTCAEVTDNMLKIVQGQYPGHGDMGGMGNRENAIKQCETRDMPANEKRCIVKAKNVEELGACRRASMPKEPGSAAGSAK
;
A
#
# COMPACT_ATOMS: atom_id res chain seq x y z
N MET A 1 -50.12 -17.47 -3.85
CA MET A 1 -48.97 -17.09 -2.99
C MET A 1 -47.69 -17.74 -3.53
N LYS A 2 -47.11 -17.27 -4.65
CA LYS A 2 -46.02 -18.00 -5.32
C LYS A 2 -45.12 -17.13 -6.22
N ARG A 3 -44.81 -15.89 -5.82
CA ARG A 3 -44.03 -14.95 -6.65
C ARG A 3 -43.14 -13.94 -5.89
N ILE A 4 -42.61 -14.25 -4.70
CA ILE A 4 -41.77 -13.29 -3.94
C ILE A 4 -40.55 -13.97 -3.30
N VAL A 5 -39.77 -14.73 -4.07
CA VAL A 5 -38.51 -15.32 -3.55
C VAL A 5 -37.29 -15.02 -4.43
N LEU A 6 -37.45 -14.28 -5.54
CA LEU A 6 -36.40 -14.15 -6.56
C LEU A 6 -35.67 -12.79 -6.59
N VAL A 7 -35.66 -12.03 -5.50
CA VAL A 7 -35.03 -10.68 -5.48
C VAL A 7 -33.86 -10.56 -4.48
N LEU A 8 -33.60 -11.56 -3.64
CA LEU A 8 -32.58 -11.46 -2.59
C LEU A 8 -31.15 -11.88 -3.02
N ILE A 9 -30.94 -12.36 -4.25
CA ILE A 9 -29.64 -12.93 -4.65
C ILE A 9 -28.67 -11.89 -5.25
N LEU A 10 -29.13 -10.68 -5.60
CA LEU A 10 -28.26 -9.67 -6.23
C LEU A 10 -27.37 -8.87 -5.25
N ALA A 11 -27.57 -8.96 -3.93
CA ALA A 11 -26.77 -8.21 -2.96
C ALA A 11 -25.43 -8.88 -2.58
N ALA A 12 -25.18 -10.13 -2.97
CA ALA A 12 -24.01 -10.90 -2.53
C ALA A 12 -22.77 -10.79 -3.47
N CYS A 13 -22.92 -10.20 -4.66
CA CYS A 13 -21.81 -10.05 -5.62
C CYS A 13 -21.25 -8.63 -5.75
N SER A 14 -21.61 -7.73 -4.85
CA SER A 14 -20.92 -6.44 -4.71
C SER A 14 -19.86 -6.55 -3.61
N LYS A 15 -18.86 -7.43 -3.80
CA LYS A 15 -17.55 -7.22 -3.15
C LYS A 15 -17.09 -5.87 -3.66
N LYS A 16 -17.36 -4.81 -2.88
CA LYS A 16 -16.89 -3.45 -3.15
C LYS A 16 -15.43 -3.61 -3.50
N ALA A 17 -15.08 -3.36 -4.77
CA ALA A 17 -13.69 -3.21 -5.13
C ALA A 17 -13.20 -2.11 -4.20
N GLU A 18 -12.43 -2.47 -3.17
CA GLU A 18 -11.92 -1.49 -2.22
C GLU A 18 -11.30 -0.38 -3.09
N LYS A 19 -11.49 0.90 -2.75
CA LYS A 19 -10.92 1.98 -3.56
C LYS A 19 -9.39 1.81 -3.61
N VAL A 20 -8.78 1.85 -4.78
CA VAL A 20 -7.31 1.82 -4.89
C VAL A 20 -6.79 3.17 -4.39
N PRO A 21 -5.89 3.21 -3.40
CA PRO A 21 -5.35 4.47 -2.90
C PRO A 21 -4.51 5.19 -3.97
N THR A 22 -4.54 6.51 -3.93
CA THR A 22 -3.68 7.38 -4.75
C THR A 22 -2.23 7.34 -4.26
N CYS A 23 -1.28 7.71 -5.14
CA CYS A 23 0.12 7.82 -4.74
C CYS A 23 0.38 8.91 -3.69
N ALA A 24 -0.50 9.92 -3.62
CA ALA A 24 -0.51 10.88 -2.53
C ALA A 24 -0.83 10.20 -1.18
N GLU A 25 -1.93 9.44 -1.10
CA GLU A 25 -2.33 8.72 0.12
C GLU A 25 -1.26 7.71 0.59
N VAL A 26 -0.64 7.00 -0.35
CA VAL A 26 0.45 6.06 -0.08
C VAL A 26 1.67 6.79 0.49
N THR A 27 2.12 7.85 -0.18
CA THR A 27 3.28 8.65 0.23
C THR A 27 3.05 9.32 1.58
N ASP A 28 1.86 9.87 1.82
CA ASP A 28 1.51 10.53 3.06
C ASP A 28 1.57 9.58 4.25
N ASN A 29 1.05 8.36 4.09
CA ASN A 29 1.12 7.38 5.17
C ASN A 29 2.56 6.92 5.43
N MET A 30 3.37 6.74 4.37
CA MET A 30 4.79 6.41 4.52
C MET A 30 5.56 7.50 5.26
N LEU A 31 5.38 8.77 4.87
CA LEU A 31 6.03 9.90 5.52
C LEU A 31 5.61 10.02 6.98
N LYS A 32 4.31 9.86 7.28
CA LYS A 32 3.80 9.86 8.65
C LYS A 32 4.46 8.79 9.52
N ILE A 33 4.58 7.57 9.01
CA ILE A 33 5.21 6.46 9.72
C ILE A 33 6.69 6.72 9.97
N VAL A 34 7.42 7.15 8.93
CA VAL A 34 8.87 7.40 9.02
C VAL A 34 9.18 8.56 9.95
N GLN A 35 8.42 9.65 9.87
CA GLN A 35 8.55 10.80 10.78
C GLN A 35 8.23 10.41 12.23
N GLY A 36 7.22 9.56 12.44
CA GLY A 36 6.88 9.04 13.76
C GLY A 36 7.99 8.18 14.38
N GLN A 37 8.78 7.49 13.56
CA GLN A 37 9.87 6.63 14.02
C GLN A 37 11.20 7.36 14.22
N TYR A 38 11.41 8.49 13.54
CA TYR A 38 12.64 9.30 13.62
C TYR A 38 12.35 10.74 14.06
N PRO A 39 11.99 10.97 15.34
CA PRO A 39 11.82 12.32 15.87
C PRO A 39 13.14 13.10 15.74
N GLY A 40 13.10 14.29 15.14
CA GLY A 40 14.28 15.12 14.84
C GLY A 40 14.70 15.14 13.37
N HIS A 41 14.17 14.25 12.53
CA HIS A 41 14.34 14.26 11.07
C HIS A 41 13.07 14.79 10.35
N GLY A 42 12.44 15.81 10.93
CA GLY A 42 11.13 16.34 10.49
C GLY A 42 11.09 16.85 9.05
N ASP A 43 12.25 17.17 8.47
CA ASP A 43 12.37 17.69 7.10
C ASP A 43 12.49 16.60 6.01
N MET A 44 12.62 15.31 6.38
CA MET A 44 12.64 14.21 5.41
C MET A 44 11.38 14.15 4.51
N GLY A 45 10.30 14.83 4.92
CA GLY A 45 9.03 14.93 4.19
C GLY A 45 8.66 16.34 3.72
N GLY A 46 9.60 17.29 3.65
CA GLY A 46 9.34 18.64 3.12
C GLY A 46 8.62 18.61 1.76
N MET A 47 7.88 19.67 1.42
CA MET A 47 7.00 19.73 0.22
C MET A 47 7.68 19.21 -1.06
N GLY A 48 8.96 19.55 -1.29
CA GLY A 48 9.72 19.06 -2.45
C GLY A 48 10.06 17.56 -2.42
N ASN A 49 10.32 16.99 -1.24
CA ASN A 49 10.52 15.54 -1.09
C ASN A 49 9.20 14.76 -1.23
N ARG A 50 8.09 15.33 -0.77
CA ARG A 50 6.76 14.73 -0.93
C ARG A 50 6.35 14.66 -2.41
N GLU A 51 6.47 15.74 -3.16
CA GLU A 51 6.11 15.75 -4.58
C GLU A 51 6.98 14.78 -5.40
N ASN A 52 8.28 14.72 -5.11
CA ASN A 52 9.18 13.75 -5.73
C ASN A 52 8.79 12.31 -5.37
N ALA A 53 8.42 12.04 -4.11
CA ALA A 53 7.97 10.72 -3.68
C ALA A 53 6.65 10.30 -4.36
N ILE A 54 5.71 11.23 -4.55
CA ILE A 54 4.46 10.98 -5.30
C ILE A 54 4.79 10.63 -6.76
N LYS A 55 5.61 11.44 -7.43
CA LYS A 55 6.03 11.18 -8.82
C LYS A 55 6.75 9.84 -8.96
N GLN A 56 7.58 9.46 -7.98
CA GLN A 56 8.22 8.14 -7.96
C GLN A 56 7.21 7.01 -7.77
N CYS A 57 6.22 7.16 -6.90
CA CYS A 57 5.15 6.19 -6.74
C CYS A 57 4.37 6.00 -8.06
N GLU A 58 4.09 7.08 -8.78
CA GLU A 58 3.40 7.05 -10.08
C GLU A 58 4.28 6.39 -11.15
N THR A 59 5.55 6.77 -11.24
CA THR A 59 6.50 6.24 -12.24
C THR A 59 6.77 4.74 -12.04
N ARG A 60 6.75 4.26 -10.79
CA ARG A 60 7.02 2.86 -10.46
C ARG A 60 5.84 1.91 -10.70
N ASP A 61 4.72 2.42 -11.20
CA ASP A 61 3.47 1.67 -11.44
C ASP A 61 3.14 0.71 -10.29
N MET A 62 3.16 1.25 -9.06
CA MET A 62 3.01 0.41 -7.88
C MET A 62 1.66 -0.32 -7.89
N PRO A 63 1.64 -1.65 -7.68
CA PRO A 63 0.45 -2.45 -7.87
C PRO A 63 -0.61 -2.13 -6.80
N ALA A 64 -1.88 -2.29 -7.17
CA ALA A 64 -2.99 -1.87 -6.32
C ALA A 64 -3.02 -2.56 -4.95
N ASN A 65 -2.56 -3.82 -4.86
CA ASN A 65 -2.43 -4.55 -3.59
C ASN A 65 -1.36 -3.94 -2.68
N GLU A 66 -0.22 -3.52 -3.23
CA GLU A 66 0.85 -2.86 -2.48
C GLU A 66 0.37 -1.53 -1.92
N LYS A 67 -0.27 -0.69 -2.76
CA LYS A 67 -0.83 0.60 -2.35
C LYS A 67 -1.80 0.45 -1.18
N ARG A 68 -2.70 -0.53 -1.25
CA ARG A 68 -3.64 -0.85 -0.16
C ARG A 68 -2.94 -1.29 1.12
N CYS A 69 -1.89 -2.10 0.99
CA CYS A 69 -1.13 -2.59 2.13
C CYS A 69 -0.41 -1.42 2.82
N ILE A 70 0.27 -0.57 2.04
CA ILE A 70 1.02 0.58 2.56
C ILE A 70 0.12 1.56 3.30
N VAL A 71 -1.08 1.86 2.80
CA VAL A 71 -2.01 2.78 3.48
C VAL A 71 -2.57 2.19 4.79
N LYS A 72 -2.61 0.86 4.93
CA LYS A 72 -3.04 0.18 6.16
C LYS A 72 -1.89 -0.02 7.16
N ALA A 73 -0.64 0.07 6.72
CA ALA A 73 0.53 -0.11 7.56
C ALA A 73 0.59 0.98 8.64
N LYS A 74 1.12 0.61 9.82
CA LYS A 74 1.20 1.50 11.00
C LYS A 74 2.63 1.83 11.42
N ASN A 75 3.60 1.03 10.99
CA ASN A 75 4.99 1.12 11.39
C ASN A 75 5.90 0.71 10.22
N VAL A 76 7.21 0.95 10.35
CA VAL A 76 8.17 0.64 9.28
C VAL A 76 8.29 -0.86 9.00
N GLU A 77 8.03 -1.72 9.99
CA GLU A 77 8.06 -3.17 9.82
C GLU A 77 6.95 -3.64 8.87
N GLU A 78 5.73 -3.15 9.08
CA GLU A 78 4.57 -3.42 8.21
C GLU A 78 4.77 -2.82 6.81
N LEU A 79 5.35 -1.62 6.69
CA LEU A 79 5.72 -1.06 5.39
C LEU A 79 6.70 -1.96 4.63
N GLY A 80 7.72 -2.46 5.32
CA GLY A 80 8.69 -3.41 4.75
C GLY A 80 8.02 -4.72 4.32
N ALA A 81 7.06 -5.22 5.11
CA ALA A 81 6.30 -6.42 4.76
C ALA A 81 5.44 -6.21 3.50
N CYS A 82 4.75 -5.08 3.39
CA CYS A 82 3.96 -4.72 2.21
C CYS A 82 4.79 -4.70 0.93
N ARG A 83 5.98 -4.11 0.99
CA ARG A 83 6.88 -4.02 -0.16
C ARG A 83 7.43 -5.40 -0.56
N ARG A 84 7.86 -6.22 0.41
CA ARG A 84 8.34 -7.59 0.17
C ARG A 84 7.26 -8.50 -0.43
N ALA A 85 6.02 -8.37 0.02
CA ALA A 85 4.90 -9.16 -0.50
C ALA A 85 4.56 -8.83 -1.97
N SER A 86 4.98 -7.65 -2.44
CA SER A 86 4.67 -7.11 -3.76
C SER A 86 5.81 -7.29 -4.76
N MET A 87 7.01 -7.63 -4.28
CA MET A 87 8.13 -8.00 -5.14
C MET A 87 7.82 -9.34 -5.82
N PRO A 88 8.08 -9.49 -7.14
CA PRO A 88 8.05 -10.81 -7.76
C PRO A 88 9.01 -11.72 -7.01
N LYS A 89 8.52 -12.86 -6.52
CA LYS A 89 9.40 -13.90 -5.98
C LYS A 89 10.28 -14.36 -7.14
N GLU A 90 11.54 -13.92 -7.18
CA GLU A 90 12.50 -14.53 -8.08
C GLU A 90 12.52 -16.03 -7.79
N PRO A 91 12.28 -16.91 -8.79
CA PRO A 91 12.50 -18.32 -8.60
C PRO A 91 14.02 -18.55 -8.62
N GLY A 92 14.68 -18.42 -7.46
CA GLY A 92 16.04 -18.98 -7.30
C GLY A 92 17.13 -18.21 -6.55
N SER A 93 16.85 -17.27 -5.64
CA SER A 93 17.91 -16.78 -4.72
C SER A 93 17.74 -17.37 -3.32
N ALA A 94 18.12 -18.65 -3.21
CA ALA A 94 18.64 -19.17 -1.95
C ALA A 94 20.08 -18.65 -1.76
N ALA A 95 20.42 -18.32 -0.52
CA ALA A 95 21.76 -18.04 0.02
C ALA A 95 22.40 -16.67 -0.27
N GLY A 96 22.80 -15.99 0.82
CA GLY A 96 23.96 -15.10 0.78
C GLY A 96 23.85 -13.79 1.55
N SER A 97 23.75 -13.84 2.89
CA SER A 97 24.26 -12.75 3.75
C SER A 97 24.57 -13.30 5.15
N ALA A 98 25.59 -14.15 5.21
CA ALA A 98 26.45 -14.23 6.37
C ALA A 98 27.77 -13.57 5.95
N LYS A 99 28.06 -12.39 6.50
CA LYS A 99 29.42 -11.94 6.73
C LYS A 99 29.45 -11.01 7.93
#